data_AF-A0A3M2ZZZ4-F1
#
_entry.id   AF-A0A3M2ZZZ4-F1
#
_cell.length_a   1.000
_cell.length_b   1.000
_cell.length_c   1.000
_cell.angle_alpha   90.00
_cell.angle_beta   90.00
_cell.angle_gamma   90.00
#
_symmetry.space_group_name_H-M   'P 1'
#
loop_
_entity.id
_entity.type
_entity.pdbx_description
1 polymer ?
#
loop_
_entity_poly.entity_id
_entity_poly.type
_entity_poly.pdbx_seq_one_letter_code
_entity_poly.pdbx_strand_id
1 'polypeptide(L)' 'SSASTDTYKLYAYFDNIAGLTVRAKVSMAGVTVGKVTAIDLDRDTFTGRVTLEIQKKVDNLPSDSTASILTAGL' A
#
# COMPACT_ATOMS: atom_id res chain seq x y z
N SER A 1 -7.00 4.63 25.63
CA SER A 1 -6.24 3.42 25.26
C SER A 1 -6.25 3.32 23.76
N SER A 2 -5.14 3.63 23.07
CA SER A 2 -5.11 3.49 21.61
C SER A 2 -5.04 1.99 21.32
N ALA A 3 -6.12 1.42 20.78
CA ALA A 3 -6.09 0.04 20.30
C ALA A 3 -5.04 -0.03 19.18
N SER A 4 -3.85 -0.54 19.49
CA SER A 4 -2.82 -0.83 18.50
C SER A 4 -3.40 -1.87 17.56
N THR A 5 -3.89 -1.41 16.41
CA THR A 5 -4.32 -2.33 15.36
C THR A 5 -3.08 -3.03 14.86
N ASP A 6 -2.98 -4.32 15.11
CA ASP A 6 -1.88 -5.13 14.62
C ASP A 6 -1.83 -5.08 13.08
N THR A 7 -0.66 -4.78 12.54
CA THR A 7 -0.40 -4.69 11.11
C THR A 7 0.80 -5.54 10.70
N TYR A 8 0.91 -5.81 9.40
CA TYR A 8 2.12 -6.32 8.77
C TYR A 8 2.51 -5.42 7.58
N LYS A 9 3.79 -5.48 7.20
CA LYS A 9 4.32 -4.68 6.10
C LYS A 9 4.29 -5.45 4.79
N LEU A 10 3.90 -4.77 3.72
CA LEU A 10 4.09 -5.23 2.35
C LEU A 10 4.88 -4.17 1.58
N TYR A 11 5.65 -4.63 0.59
CA TYR A 11 6.34 -3.77 -0.35
C TYR A 11 5.74 -4.00 -1.74
N ALA A 12 5.35 -2.91 -2.39
CA ALA A 12 4.87 -2.93 -3.77
C ALA A 12 5.75 -2.01 -4.62
N TYR A 13 6.03 -2.43 -5.85
CA TYR A 13 6.89 -1.73 -6.78
C TYR A 13 6.05 -1.27 -7.97
N PHE A 14 6.22 -0.01 -8.37
CA PHE A 14 5.48 0.60 -9.47
C PHE A 14 6.43 1.37 -10.38
N ASP A 15 6.19 1.31 -11.69
CA ASP A 15 6.95 2.14 -12.66
C ASP A 15 6.66 3.63 -12.47
N ASN A 16 5.46 3.97 -11.97
CA ASN A 16 5.05 5.34 -11.73
C ASN A 16 4.22 5.44 -10.44
N ILE A 17 4.67 6.31 -9.54
CA ILE A 17 4.06 6.61 -8.23
C ILE A 17 3.56 8.06 -8.13
N ALA A 18 3.46 8.77 -9.25
CA ALA A 18 3.02 10.16 -9.30
C ALA A 18 1.62 10.30 -8.67
N GLY A 19 1.45 11.34 -7.84
CA GLY A 19 0.19 11.60 -7.14
C GLY A 19 -0.08 10.70 -5.93
N LEU A 20 0.69 9.64 -5.69
CA LEU A 20 0.60 8.85 -4.47
C LEU A 20 1.23 9.61 -3.30
N THR A 21 0.57 9.58 -2.14
CA THR A 21 1.06 10.25 -0.92
C THR A 21 1.19 9.29 0.25
N VAL A 22 2.10 9.60 1.17
CA VAL A 22 2.15 8.93 2.47
C VAL A 22 0.83 9.17 3.19
N ARG A 23 0.31 8.14 3.88
CA ARG A 23 -1.04 8.08 4.50
C ARG A 23 -2.20 7.87 3.52
N ALA A 24 -1.95 7.73 2.22
CA ALA A 24 -2.98 7.29 1.29
C ALA A 24 -3.59 5.96 1.76
N LYS A 25 -4.90 5.80 1.57
CA LYS A 25 -5.64 4.59 1.98
C LYS A 25 -5.30 3.43 1.04
N VAL A 26 -5.05 2.26 1.61
CA VAL A 26 -5.02 0.99 0.87
C VAL A 26 -6.39 0.35 1.03
N SER A 27 -7.03 0.03 -0.09
CA SER A 27 -8.37 -0.54 -0.11
C SER A 27 -8.40 -1.83 -0.92
N MET A 28 -9.27 -2.75 -0.50
CA MET A 28 -9.57 -3.99 -1.21
C MET A 28 -11.09 -4.15 -1.28
N ALA A 29 -11.63 -4.38 -2.47
CA ALA A 29 -13.07 -4.39 -2.73
C ALA A 29 -13.80 -3.14 -2.17
N GLY A 30 -13.15 -1.97 -2.23
CA GLY A 30 -13.66 -0.70 -1.70
C GLY A 30 -13.54 -0.53 -0.18
N VAL A 31 -13.13 -1.56 0.57
CA VAL A 31 -12.94 -1.50 2.01
C VAL A 31 -11.52 -1.10 2.34
N THR A 32 -11.33 -0.11 3.22
CA THR A 32 -10.00 0.28 3.69
C THR A 32 -9.40 -0.81 4.58
N VAL A 33 -8.25 -1.33 4.15
CA VAL A 33 -7.52 -2.42 4.82
C VAL A 33 -6.16 -2.00 5.35
N GLY A 34 -5.69 -0.81 4.98
CA GLY A 34 -4.35 -0.36 5.34
C GLY A 34 -4.07 1.06 4.87
N LYS A 35 -2.78 1.40 4.88
CA LYS A 35 -2.28 2.72 4.45
C LYS A 35 -0.87 2.63 3.90
N VAL A 36 -0.52 3.62 3.08
CA VAL A 36 0.87 3.87 2.67
C VAL A 36 1.63 4.51 3.82
N THR A 37 2.83 4.00 4.11
CA THR A 37 3.69 4.51 5.19
C THR A 37 5.02 5.09 4.71
N ALA A 38 5.53 4.65 3.56
CA ALA A 38 6.71 5.22 2.93
C ALA A 38 6.64 5.05 1.41
N ILE A 39 7.33 5.94 0.71
CA ILE A 39 7.49 5.95 -0.74
C ILE A 39 8.95 6.30 -1.01
N ASP A 40 9.66 5.40 -1.69
CA ASP A 40 11.08 5.54 -1.99
C ASP A 40 11.35 5.23 -3.47
N LEU A 41 12.47 5.71 -4.00
CA LEU A 41 13.03 5.19 -5.26
C LEU A 41 13.90 3.98 -4.93
N ASP A 42 13.57 2.82 -5.50
CA ASP A 42 14.46 1.67 -5.52
C ASP A 42 15.61 1.94 -6.49
N ARG A 43 16.85 1.98 -5.99
CA ARG A 43 18.01 2.41 -6.79
C ARG A 43 18.60 1.30 -7.67
N ASP A 44 18.22 0.05 -7.42
CA ASP A 44 18.71 -1.09 -8.18
C ASP A 44 17.83 -1.31 -9.42
N THR A 45 16.52 -1.11 -9.26
CA THR A 45 15.51 -1.31 -10.32
C THR A 45 14.97 -0.03 -10.93
N PHE A 46 15.25 1.13 -10.33
CA PHE A 46 14.70 2.45 -10.71
C PHE A 46 13.16 2.53 -10.67
N THR A 47 12.51 1.66 -9.89
CA THR A 47 11.06 1.68 -9.67
C THR A 47 10.69 2.40 -8.38
N GLY A 48 9.45 2.89 -8.28
CA GLY A 48 8.92 3.41 -7.03
C GLY A 48 8.56 2.29 -6.06
N ARG A 49 9.25 2.21 -4.93
CA ARG A 49 8.97 1.27 -3.84
C ARG A 49 8.01 1.91 -2.84
N VAL A 50 6.85 1.30 -2.66
CA VAL A 50 5.82 1.73 -1.71
C VAL A 50 5.78 0.76 -0.54
N THR A 51 5.90 1.28 0.68
CA THR A 51 5.71 0.51 1.91
C THR A 51 4.27 0.64 2.39
N LEU A 52 3.58 -0.49 2.50
CA LEU A 52 2.20 -0.59 2.95
C LEU A 52 2.15 -1.17 4.35
N GLU A 53 1.28 -0.62 5.21
CA GLU A 53 0.85 -1.29 6.43
C GLU A 53 -0.57 -1.83 6.23
N ILE A 54 -0.72 -3.15 6.32
CA ILE A 54 -1.99 -3.86 6.16
C ILE A 54 -2.43 -4.42 7.52
N GLN A 55 -3.72 -4.33 7.83
CA GLN A 55 -4.29 -4.87 9.06
C GLN A 55 -4.16 -6.41 9.08
N LYS A 56 -3.72 -6.99 10.21
CA LYS A 56 -3.56 -8.46 10.34
C LYS A 56 -4.83 -9.27 10.07
N LYS A 57 -6.02 -8.68 10.23
CA LYS A 57 -7.31 -9.31 9.90
C LYS A 57 -7.46 -9.63 8.40
N VAL A 58 -6.56 -9.11 7.56
CA VAL A 58 -6.42 -9.46 6.16
C VAL A 58 -5.28 -10.47 6.06
N ASP A 59 -5.57 -11.73 6.36
CA ASP A 59 -4.62 -12.84 6.44
C ASP A 59 -4.72 -13.82 5.25
N ASN A 60 -5.62 -13.54 4.31
CA ASN A 60 -5.95 -14.39 3.18
C ASN A 60 -5.62 -13.75 1.83
N LEU A 61 -4.66 -12.83 1.79
CA LEU A 61 -4.26 -12.16 0.54
C LEU A 61 -3.55 -13.17 -0.40
N PRO A 62 -4.11 -13.47 -1.58
CA PRO A 62 -3.50 -14.40 -2.53
C PRO A 62 -2.14 -13.90 -3.04
N SER A 63 -1.23 -14.82 -3.36
CA SER A 63 0.10 -14.47 -3.89
C SER A 63 0.08 -13.85 -5.29
N ASP A 64 -0.99 -14.07 -6.04
CA ASP A 64 -1.24 -13.50 -7.38
C ASP A 64 -2.03 -12.18 -7.33
N SER A 65 -2.18 -11.59 -6.15
CA SER A 65 -2.82 -10.28 -5.99
C SER A 65 -2.05 -9.18 -6.74
N THR A 66 -2.79 -8.30 -7.40
CA THR A 66 -2.25 -7.08 -8.03
C THR A 66 -2.63 -5.85 -7.23
N ALA A 67 -1.75 -4.84 -7.23
CA ALA A 67 -2.04 -3.52 -6.68
C ALA A 67 -2.03 -2.46 -7.78
N SER A 68 -2.92 -1.48 -7.66
CA SER A 68 -3.01 -0.34 -8.59
C SER A 68 -3.10 0.96 -7.82
N ILE A 69 -2.50 2.03 -8.35
CA ILE A 69 -2.67 3.39 -7.84
C ILE A 69 -3.86 4.01 -8.56
N LEU A 70 -4.92 4.33 -7.81
CA LEU A 70 -6.08 5.03 -8.34
C LEU A 70 -6.04 6.47 -7.85
N THR A 71 -6.00 7.42 -8.76
CA THR A 71 -6.26 8.83 -8.47
C THR A 71 -7.77 9.03 -8.49
N ALA A 72 -8.33 9.72 -7.48
CA ALA A 72 -9.71 10.17 -7.57
C ALA A 72 -9.81 11.08 -8.81
N GLY A 73 -10.65 10.69 -9.78
CA GLY A 73 -11.06 11.58 -10.84
C GLY A 73 -11.82 12.79 -10.27
N LEU A 74 -11.88 13.86 -11.05
CA LEU A 74 -12.73 15.02 -10.77
C LEU A 74 -14.21 14.67 -10.96
#